data_AF-A0A2X3BIP0-F1
#
_entry.id   AF-A0A2X3BIP0-F1
#
_cell.length_a   1.000
_cell.length_b   1.000
_cell.length_c   1.000
_cell.angle_alpha   90.00
_cell.angle_beta   90.00
_cell.angle_gamma   90.00
#
_symmetry.space_group_name_H-M   'P 1'
#
loop_
_entity.id
_entity.type
_entity.pdbx_description
1 polymer ?
#
loop_
_entity_poly.entity_id
_entity_poly.type
_entity_poly.pdbx_seq_one_letter_code
_entity_poly.pdbx_strand_id
1 'polypeptide(L)' 'MAKMNSTGMPVLCLGEALIDVIERAGEVEEKVGGSPLNVACGLASLGHPTRTRVLVG' A
#
# COMPACT_ATOMS: atom_id res chain seq x y z
N MET A 1 27.12 -6.06 -17.29
CA MET A 1 25.87 -6.12 -16.52
C MET A 1 26.14 -5.51 -15.15
N ALA A 2 25.78 -4.23 -14.93
CA ALA A 2 26.07 -3.56 -13.67
C ALA A 2 25.18 -4.14 -12.56
N LYS A 3 25.81 -4.60 -11.48
CA LYS A 3 25.13 -5.13 -10.29
C LYS A 3 24.47 -3.95 -9.59
N MET A 4 23.15 -3.80 -9.78
CA MET A 4 22.41 -2.74 -9.10
C MET A 4 22.20 -3.16 -7.65
N ASN A 5 22.83 -2.44 -6.72
CA ASN A 5 22.56 -2.63 -5.30
C ASN A 5 21.10 -2.22 -5.07
N SER A 6 20.25 -3.19 -4.77
CA SER A 6 18.78 -3.07 -4.74
C SER A 6 18.24 -2.16 -3.63
N THR A 7 19.08 -1.68 -2.72
CA THR A 7 18.69 -1.07 -1.44
C THR A 7 18.30 0.41 -1.53
N GLY A 8 17.84 0.90 -2.68
CA GLY A 8 17.47 2.31 -2.83
C GLY A 8 16.61 2.68 -4.04
N MET A 9 16.17 1.71 -4.86
CA MET A 9 15.26 2.03 -5.95
C MET A 9 13.85 2.25 -5.41
N PRO A 10 13.18 3.36 -5.78
CA PRO A 10 11.84 3.62 -5.32
C PRO A 10 10.83 2.64 -5.92
N VAL A 11 9.92 2.13 -5.10
CA VAL A 11 8.83 1.22 -5.51
C VAL A 11 7.59 2.04 -5.89
N LEU A 12 6.97 1.72 -7.03
CA LEU A 12 5.67 2.28 -7.43
C LEU A 12 4.57 1.23 -7.21
N CYS A 13 3.61 1.54 -6.35
CA CYS A 13 2.40 0.74 -6.15
C CYS A 13 1.24 1.37 -6.94
N LEU A 14 0.67 0.59 -7.88
CA LEU A 14 -0.43 1.02 -8.76
C LEU A 14 -1.68 0.19 -8.47
N GLY A 15 -2.83 0.86 -8.38
CA GLY A 15 -4.12 0.18 -8.29
C GLY A 15 -5.22 1.07 -7.74
N GLU A 16 -5.94 0.58 -6.73
CA GLU A 16 -7.10 1.26 -6.14
C GLU A 16 -6.89 1.47 -4.64
N ALA A 17 -7.39 2.59 -4.14
CA ALA A 17 -7.57 2.86 -2.71
C ALA A 17 -9.06 2.74 -2.40
N LEU A 18 -9.36 1.91 -1.41
CA LEU A 18 -10.73 1.54 -1.05
C LEU A 18 -10.96 1.85 0.44
N ILE A 19 -12.21 1.78 0.86
CA ILE A 19 -12.57 1.65 2.28
C ILE A 19 -12.98 0.20 2.52
N ASP A 20 -12.21 -0.49 3.35
CA ASP A 20 -12.55 -1.82 3.84
C ASP A 20 -13.59 -1.66 4.97
N VAL A 21 -14.78 -2.23 4.76
CA VAL A 21 -15.82 -2.33 5.78
C VAL A 21 -15.65 -3.65 6.51
N ILE A 22 -15.36 -3.59 7.80
CA ILE A 22 -15.06 -4.74 8.64
C ILE A 22 -16.20 -4.96 9.63
N GLU A 23 -16.88 -6.10 9.52
CA GLU A 23 -17.94 -6.50 10.45
C GLU A 23 -17.40 -7.52 11.46
N ARG A 24 -17.54 -7.23 12.76
CA ARG A 24 -17.10 -8.11 13.86
C ARG A 24 -18.08 -8.01 15.03
N ALA A 25 -18.67 -9.14 15.42
CA ALA A 25 -19.57 -9.23 16.57
C ALA A 25 -20.72 -8.19 16.56
N GLY A 26 -21.24 -7.85 15.38
CA GLY A 26 -22.29 -6.83 15.21
C GLY A 26 -21.79 -5.39 15.21
N GLU A 27 -20.49 -5.16 15.38
CA GLU A 27 -19.84 -3.86 15.19
C GLU A 27 -19.32 -3.74 13.75
N VAL A 28 -19.51 -2.56 13.16
CA VAL A 28 -19.01 -2.21 11.81
C VAL A 28 -17.95 -1.13 11.95
N GLU A 29 -16.77 -1.38 11.39
CA GLU A 29 -15.65 -0.45 11.36
C GLU A 29 -15.17 -0.22 9.93
N GLU A 30 -14.95 1.05 9.58
CA GLU A 30 -14.35 1.43 8.30
C GLU A 30 -12.84 1.63 8.46
N LYS A 31 -12.07 1.05 7.54
CA LYS A 31 -10.63 1.21 7.45
C LYS A 31 -10.22 1.58 6.03
N VAL A 32 -9.18 2.40 5.92
CA VAL A 32 -8.52 2.59 4.62
C VAL A 32 -7.92 1.25 4.19
N GLY A 33 -8.18 0.87 2.94
CA GLY A 33 -7.81 -0.42 2.38
C GLY A 33 -7.40 -0.35 0.91
N GLY A 34 -7.41 -1.51 0.27
CA GLY A 34 -6.86 -1.71 -1.08
C GLY A 34 -5.51 -2.39 -1.03
N SER A 35 -5.40 -3.56 -1.69
CA SER A 35 -4.20 -4.40 -1.62
C SER A 35 -2.92 -3.66 -2.03
N PRO A 36 -2.88 -2.89 -3.14
CA PRO A 36 -1.69 -2.10 -3.49
C PRO A 36 -1.38 -0.98 -2.50
N LEU A 37 -2.40 -0.36 -1.89
CA LEU A 37 -2.21 0.67 -0.86
C LEU A 37 -1.61 0.08 0.42
N ASN A 38 -2.10 -1.08 0.87
CA ASN A 38 -1.58 -1.78 2.04
C ASN A 38 -0.10 -2.16 1.87
N VAL A 39 0.28 -2.64 0.67
CA VAL A 39 1.69 -2.92 0.34
C VAL A 39 2.53 -1.65 0.38
N ALA A 40 2.05 -0.56 -0.20
CA ALA A 40 2.78 0.71 -0.22
C ALA A 40 3.02 1.25 1.19
N CYS A 41 2.00 1.19 2.05
CA CYS A 41 2.10 1.57 3.46
C CYS A 41 3.16 0.72 4.18
N GLY A 42 3.12 -0.60 3.99
CA GLY A 42 4.12 -1.51 4.59
C GLY A 42 5.56 -1.20 4.15
N LEU A 43 5.78 -0.97 2.85
CA LEU A 43 7.09 -0.60 2.32
C LEU A 43 7.59 0.73 2.89
N ALA A 44 6.72 1.75 2.94
CA ALA A 44 7.06 3.05 3.49
C ALA A 44 7.38 2.96 5.00
N SER A 45 6.61 2.20 5.77
CA SER A 45 6.86 1.97 7.20
C SER A 45 8.18 1.25 7.48
N LEU A 46 8.66 0.41 6.56
CA LEU A 46 9.96 -0.27 6.64
C LEU A 46 11.13 0.59 6.13
N GLY A 47 10.87 1.84 5.71
CA GLY A 47 11.90 2.78 5.25
C GLY A 47 12.28 2.63 3.78
N HIS A 48 11.49 1.92 2.98
CA HIS A 48 11.71 1.83 1.54
C HIS A 48 11.11 3.05 0.83
N PRO A 49 11.86 3.75 -0.04
CA PRO A 49 11.31 4.82 -0.86
C PRO A 49 10.13 4.30 -1.69
N THR A 50 8.93 4.82 -1.45
CA THR A 50 7.70 4.28 -2.04
C THR A 50 6.83 5.40 -2.57
N ARG A 51 6.22 5.18 -3.74
CA ARG A 51 5.21 6.06 -4.34
C ARG A 51 3.98 5.24 -4.67
N THR A 52 2.81 5.86 -4.47
CA THR A 52 1.52 5.24 -4.76
C THR A 52 0.79 6.07 -5.79
N ARG A 53 0.17 5.41 -6.76
CA ARG A 53 -0.77 6.03 -7.68
C ARG A 53 -2.00 5.15 -7.73
N VAL A 54 -3.11 5.68 -7.26
CA VAL A 54 -4.34 4.92 -7.08
C VAL A 54 -5.53 5.69 -7.60
N LEU A 55 -6.50 4.95 -8.15
CA LEU A 55 -7.86 5.46 -8.30
C LEU A 55 -8.57 5.34 -6.94
N VAL A 56 -9.38 6.35 -6.61
CA VAL A 56 -10.24 6.32 -5.42
C VAL A 56 -11.65 6.01 -5.90
N GLY A 57 -12.26 4.97 -5.32
CA GLY A 57 -13.59 4.46 -5.65
C GLY A 57 -14.35 4.02 -4.42
#